data_AF-A0A1D2NJU9-F1
#
_entry.id   AF-A0A1D2NJU9-F1
#
_cell.length_a   1.000
_cell.length_b   1.000
_cell.length_c   1.000
_cell.angle_alpha   90.00
_cell.angle_beta   90.00
_cell.angle_gamma   90.00
#
_symmetry.space_group_name_H-M   'P 1'
#
loop_
_entity.id
_entity.type
_entity.pdbx_description
1 polymer ?
#
loop_
_entity_poly.entity_id
_entity_poly.type
_entity_poly.pdbx_seq_one_letter_code
_entity_poly.pdbx_strand_id
1 'polypeptide(L)'
;MGRSSKDKRDIFYRLAKEEGWRARSAFKLLQIDSQFNILANVTKAVDLCAAPGSWSQVLAQSLNGREGAQIVAVDLQAMSPISGVHCLQGDITSDTTAKEIIRLLGDCKAEIVVCDGAPDVTGLHHLDEYLQAQLLLSALNIATCVLKPGGVFVAKMFRSSKAGVDTLYGKVSMFFENVEVAKPRSSRASSIESFIVARNFQLPPDYTPRVGDPNLHFSVTATSDSENVIIPFVTCGDLDGYDGDTTYSLPENYQYRDPVQSPITPPYQEAIRRKKAAKTGTSGGVAEDRPKIKITVLFGGGAEILVGGVREKELEVTGGWKMSDFLTWMQDNLIKERPELLIKDGDVRPGILVLINDVDWELLDKVDYNLENGDKVTFISTLHGG
;
A
#
# COMPACT_ATOMS: atom_id res chain seq x y z
N MET A 1 -6.67 -11.56 -5.29
CA MET A 1 -5.73 -12.36 -6.10
C MET A 1 -5.63 -11.72 -7.47
N GLY A 2 -4.47 -11.20 -7.88
CA GLY A 2 -4.33 -10.35 -9.07
C GLY A 2 -4.81 -11.04 -10.35
N ARG A 3 -5.96 -10.59 -10.86
CA ARG A 3 -6.62 -11.14 -12.06
C ARG A 3 -6.28 -10.38 -13.35
N SER A 4 -5.41 -9.35 -13.29
CA SER A 4 -4.98 -8.61 -14.48
C SER A 4 -3.77 -9.25 -15.17
N SER A 5 -3.67 -9.11 -16.50
CA SER A 5 -2.50 -9.53 -17.28
C SER A 5 -1.20 -8.83 -16.84
N LYS A 6 -1.30 -7.70 -16.13
CA LYS A 6 -0.17 -6.90 -15.66
C LYS A 6 0.43 -7.46 -14.37
N ASP A 7 -0.40 -7.95 -13.43
CA ASP A 7 0.08 -8.59 -12.19
C ASP A 7 0.75 -9.95 -12.44
N LYS A 8 0.33 -10.66 -13.50
CA LYS A 8 1.04 -11.86 -13.98
C LYS A 8 2.42 -11.55 -14.57
N ARG A 9 2.64 -10.31 -15.01
CA ARG A 9 3.87 -9.85 -15.67
C ARG A 9 4.81 -9.10 -14.74
N ASP A 10 4.32 -8.71 -13.57
CA ASP A 10 5.10 -8.17 -12.46
C ASP A 10 6.18 -9.16 -12.01
N ILE A 11 7.43 -8.82 -12.32
CA ILE A 11 8.57 -9.70 -12.07
C ILE A 11 8.81 -9.91 -10.58
N PHE A 12 8.74 -8.87 -9.76
CA PHE A 12 8.97 -8.99 -8.32
C PHE A 12 7.84 -9.75 -7.61
N TYR A 13 6.61 -9.71 -8.14
CA TYR A 13 5.53 -10.57 -7.65
C TYR A 13 5.78 -12.05 -7.96
N ARG A 14 6.33 -12.37 -9.13
CA ARG A 14 6.70 -13.74 -9.50
C ARG A 14 7.90 -14.23 -8.68
N LEU A 15 8.98 -13.45 -8.63
CA LEU A 15 10.16 -13.76 -7.84
C LEU A 15 9.82 -14.00 -6.37
N ALA A 16 8.89 -13.21 -5.80
CA ALA A 16 8.45 -13.41 -4.43
C ALA A 16 7.91 -14.83 -4.19
N LYS A 17 7.09 -15.34 -5.11
CA LYS A 17 6.54 -16.70 -5.03
C LYS A 17 7.59 -17.78 -5.30
N GLU A 18 8.52 -17.50 -6.21
CA GLU A 18 9.59 -18.42 -6.56
C GLU A 18 10.57 -18.61 -5.40
N GLU A 19 10.86 -17.52 -4.68
CA GLU A 19 11.80 -17.47 -3.55
C GLU A 19 11.14 -17.70 -2.17
N GLY A 20 9.81 -17.81 -2.09
CA GLY A 20 9.13 -18.08 -0.82
C GLY A 20 8.83 -16.84 0.03
N TRP A 21 8.87 -15.64 -0.54
CA TRP A 21 8.42 -14.41 0.09
C TRP A 21 6.90 -14.28 0.06
N ARG A 22 6.30 -13.83 1.17
CA ARG A 22 4.85 -13.59 1.31
C ARG A 22 4.34 -12.47 0.41
N ALA A 23 5.20 -11.50 0.08
CA ALA A 23 4.86 -10.39 -0.80
C ALA A 23 6.10 -9.87 -1.54
N ARG A 24 5.86 -9.20 -2.68
CA ARG A 24 6.90 -8.53 -3.47
C ARG A 24 7.64 -7.41 -2.73
N SER A 25 7.07 -6.90 -1.63
CA SER A 25 7.71 -5.85 -0.83
C SER A 25 8.97 -6.33 -0.10
N ALA A 26 9.20 -7.65 0.05
CA ALA A 26 10.47 -8.19 0.55
C ALA A 26 11.68 -7.63 -0.22
N PHE A 27 11.58 -7.54 -1.56
CA PHE A 27 12.66 -7.00 -2.41
C PHE A 27 12.97 -5.53 -2.13
N LYS A 28 12.03 -4.75 -1.57
CA LYS A 28 12.28 -3.35 -1.22
C LYS A 28 13.28 -3.28 -0.07
N LEU A 29 13.04 -4.04 1.00
CA LEU A 29 13.96 -4.08 2.14
C LEU A 29 15.31 -4.69 1.76
N LEU A 30 15.33 -5.76 0.95
CA LEU A 30 16.58 -6.35 0.45
C LEU A 30 17.41 -5.35 -0.37
N GLN A 31 16.78 -4.58 -1.25
CA GLN A 31 17.48 -3.56 -2.06
C GLN A 31 17.95 -2.37 -1.23
N ILE A 32 17.15 -1.94 -0.24
CA ILE A 32 17.57 -0.91 0.72
C ILE A 32 18.77 -1.42 1.54
N ASP A 33 18.70 -2.64 2.06
CA ASP A 33 19.82 -3.22 2.82
C ASP A 33 21.08 -3.38 2.00
N SER A 34 20.98 -3.82 0.74
CA SER A 34 22.13 -3.89 -0.17
C SER A 34 22.80 -2.53 -0.39
N GLN A 35 22.06 -1.42 -0.30
CA GLN A 35 22.59 -0.07 -0.51
C GLN A 35 23.16 0.54 0.78
N PHE A 36 22.50 0.32 1.91
CA PHE A 36 22.79 1.03 3.17
C PHE A 36 23.42 0.14 4.25
N ASN A 37 23.46 -1.18 4.03
CA ASN A 37 24.01 -2.20 4.93
C ASN A 37 23.41 -2.13 6.35
N ILE A 38 22.09 -1.93 6.43
CA ILE A 38 21.36 -1.65 7.68
C ILE A 38 21.13 -2.89 8.54
N LEU A 39 21.26 -4.11 7.98
CA LEU A 39 21.03 -5.37 8.68
C LEU A 39 22.33 -6.06 9.14
N ALA A 40 23.51 -5.52 8.81
CA ALA A 40 24.80 -6.20 9.06
C ALA A 40 25.04 -6.59 10.52
N ASN A 41 24.73 -5.68 11.46
CA ASN A 41 25.04 -5.85 12.89
C ASN A 41 23.78 -5.85 13.76
N VAL A 42 22.64 -6.27 13.19
CA VAL A 42 21.35 -6.32 13.89
C VAL A 42 21.13 -7.71 14.49
N THR A 43 20.67 -7.73 15.72
CA THR A 43 20.17 -8.88 16.49
C THR A 43 18.78 -8.59 17.04
N LYS A 44 18.45 -7.32 17.34
CA LYS A 44 17.11 -6.91 17.82
C LYS A 44 16.43 -6.05 16.77
N ALA A 45 15.33 -6.53 16.20
CA ALA A 45 14.57 -5.82 15.17
C ALA A 45 13.08 -5.70 15.52
N VAL A 46 12.47 -4.59 15.12
CA VAL A 46 11.02 -4.38 15.20
C VAL A 46 10.48 -4.07 13.80
N ASP A 47 9.43 -4.78 13.39
CA ASP A 47 8.72 -4.57 12.13
C ASP A 47 7.31 -4.05 12.44
N LEU A 48 7.00 -2.82 12.04
CA LEU A 48 5.74 -2.14 12.30
C LEU A 48 4.85 -2.16 11.05
N CYS A 49 3.54 -2.30 11.25
CA CYS A 49 2.58 -2.48 10.16
C CYS A 49 3.01 -3.63 9.23
N ALA A 50 3.39 -4.74 9.87
CA ALA A 50 4.15 -5.80 9.24
C ALA A 50 3.33 -6.70 8.32
N ALA A 51 1.99 -6.74 8.40
CA ALA A 51 1.18 -7.70 7.66
C ALA A 51 1.35 -7.54 6.15
N PRO A 52 1.55 -8.64 5.38
CA PRO A 52 1.44 -10.05 5.77
C PRO A 52 2.73 -10.67 6.35
N GLY A 53 3.79 -9.89 6.57
CA GLY A 53 5.04 -10.29 7.22
C GLY A 53 6.22 -10.46 6.27
N SER A 54 6.21 -9.83 5.08
CA SER A 54 7.30 -10.02 4.12
C SER A 54 8.63 -9.40 4.57
N TRP A 55 8.60 -8.24 5.24
CA TRP A 55 9.79 -7.62 5.84
C TRP A 55 10.25 -8.41 7.07
N SER A 56 9.31 -8.90 7.88
CA SER A 56 9.60 -9.86 8.96
C SER A 56 10.32 -11.13 8.47
N GLN A 57 9.97 -11.67 7.29
CA GLN A 57 10.72 -12.79 6.72
C GLN A 57 12.15 -12.39 6.36
N VAL A 58 12.35 -11.20 5.75
CA VAL A 58 13.69 -10.70 5.41
C VAL A 58 14.53 -10.55 6.67
N LEU A 59 13.97 -9.96 7.74
CA LEU A 59 14.63 -9.84 9.04
C LEU A 59 14.97 -11.23 9.61
N ALA A 60 14.03 -12.18 9.60
CA ALA A 60 14.25 -13.53 10.13
C ALA A 60 15.37 -14.25 9.39
N GLN A 61 15.43 -14.13 8.06
CA GLN A 61 16.49 -14.71 7.25
C GLN A 61 17.84 -14.04 7.50
N SER A 62 17.89 -12.70 7.57
CA SER A 62 19.13 -11.94 7.77
C SER A 62 19.74 -12.13 9.17
N LEU A 63 18.90 -12.30 10.19
CA LEU A 63 19.32 -12.48 11.59
C LEU A 63 19.52 -13.95 11.97
N ASN A 64 19.23 -14.89 11.07
CA ASN A 64 19.31 -16.31 11.35
C ASN A 64 20.71 -16.72 11.84
N GLY A 65 20.77 -17.50 12.92
CA GLY A 65 22.02 -17.98 13.52
C GLY A 65 22.80 -16.97 14.35
N ARG A 66 22.32 -15.71 14.49
CA ARG A 66 22.95 -14.72 15.37
C ARG A 66 22.53 -14.97 16.83
N GLU A 67 23.51 -14.97 17.72
CA GLU A 67 23.24 -15.13 19.16
C GLU A 67 22.36 -13.98 19.67
N GLY A 68 21.31 -14.31 20.42
CA GLY A 68 20.39 -13.32 20.96
C GLY A 68 19.46 -12.67 19.92
N ALA A 69 19.35 -13.19 18.70
CA ALA A 69 18.42 -12.66 17.71
C ALA A 69 16.97 -12.67 18.21
N GLN A 70 16.30 -11.51 18.18
CA GLN A 70 14.88 -11.37 18.47
C GLN A 70 14.23 -10.37 17.51
N ILE A 71 13.06 -10.75 16.99
CA ILE A 71 12.29 -9.94 16.07
C ILE A 71 10.87 -9.82 16.62
N VAL A 72 10.36 -8.60 16.74
CA VAL A 72 8.97 -8.33 17.11
C VAL A 72 8.28 -7.68 15.93
N ALA A 73 7.24 -8.32 15.40
CA ALA A 73 6.47 -7.82 14.28
C ALA A 73 5.07 -7.43 14.74
N VAL A 74 4.63 -6.22 14.44
CA VAL A 74 3.39 -5.62 14.94
C VAL A 74 2.50 -5.22 13.78
N ASP A 75 1.23 -5.62 13.85
CA ASP A 75 0.22 -5.16 12.90
C ASP A 75 -1.17 -5.15 13.55
N LEU A 76 -2.10 -4.34 13.03
CA LEU A 76 -3.51 -4.39 13.42
C LEU A 76 -4.17 -5.70 13.00
N GLN A 77 -3.74 -6.26 11.86
CA GLN A 77 -4.19 -7.53 11.32
C GLN A 77 -3.40 -8.69 11.91
N ALA A 78 -4.09 -9.81 12.13
CA ALA A 78 -3.41 -11.05 12.51
C ALA A 78 -2.48 -11.53 11.37
N MET A 79 -1.25 -11.88 11.73
CA MET A 79 -0.26 -12.45 10.81
C MET A 79 -0.08 -13.94 11.04
N SER A 80 0.15 -14.68 9.95
CA SER A 80 0.56 -16.09 10.07
C SER A 80 1.94 -16.16 10.72
N PRO A 81 2.20 -17.09 11.66
CA PRO A 81 3.49 -17.16 12.35
C PRO A 81 4.68 -17.25 11.40
N ILE A 82 5.79 -16.59 11.75
CA ILE A 82 7.08 -16.70 11.05
C ILE A 82 8.08 -17.24 12.08
N SER A 83 8.85 -18.26 11.69
CA SER A 83 9.86 -18.85 12.58
C SER A 83 10.88 -17.78 13.00
N GLY A 84 11.15 -17.67 14.31
CA GLY A 84 12.06 -16.66 14.86
C GLY A 84 11.46 -15.26 15.03
N VAL A 85 10.16 -15.08 14.79
CA VAL A 85 9.48 -13.78 14.92
C VAL A 85 8.33 -13.85 15.92
N HIS A 86 8.31 -12.92 16.87
CA HIS A 86 7.16 -12.68 17.74
C HIS A 86 6.14 -11.81 17.00
N CYS A 87 5.04 -12.40 16.53
CA CYS A 87 3.95 -11.66 15.89
C CYS A 87 2.97 -11.14 16.96
N LEU A 88 2.94 -9.82 17.15
CA LEU A 88 2.02 -9.11 18.02
C LEU A 88 0.91 -8.47 17.19
N GLN A 89 -0.34 -8.74 17.55
CA GLN A 89 -1.47 -7.99 17.01
C GLN A 89 -1.71 -6.76 17.88
N GLY A 90 -1.52 -5.56 17.33
CA GLY A 90 -1.59 -4.32 18.12
C GLY A 90 -1.62 -3.06 17.27
N ASP A 91 -2.12 -1.98 17.87
CA ASP A 91 -2.14 -0.65 17.28
C ASP A 91 -0.85 0.09 17.65
N ILE A 92 -0.06 0.50 16.66
CA ILE A 92 1.21 1.20 16.89
C ILE A 92 1.05 2.59 17.54
N THR A 93 -0.17 3.14 17.55
CA THR A 93 -0.49 4.40 18.25
C THR A 93 -0.77 4.18 19.75
N SER A 94 -0.93 2.93 20.18
CA SER A 94 -1.26 2.58 21.56
C SER A 94 -0.02 2.38 22.44
N ASP A 95 -0.05 2.98 23.64
CA ASP A 95 0.95 2.77 24.69
C ASP A 95 1.07 1.29 25.12
N THR A 96 -0.03 0.53 25.07
CA THR A 96 -0.01 -0.90 25.39
C THR A 96 0.87 -1.68 24.41
N THR A 97 0.83 -1.34 23.13
CA THR A 97 1.63 -1.98 22.09
C THR A 97 3.11 -1.71 22.29
N ALA A 98 3.49 -0.46 22.60
CA ALA A 98 4.88 -0.11 22.88
C ALA A 98 5.42 -0.84 24.11
N LYS A 99 4.65 -0.89 25.19
CA LYS A 99 5.00 -1.65 26.42
C LYS A 99 5.18 -3.13 26.13
N GLU A 100 4.34 -3.70 25.28
CA GLU A 100 4.44 -5.11 24.90
C GLU A 100 5.66 -5.40 24.03
N ILE A 101 6.01 -4.51 23.09
CA ILE A 101 7.27 -4.61 22.33
C ILE A 101 8.46 -4.58 23.28
N ILE A 102 8.51 -3.63 24.22
CA ILE A 102 9.59 -3.51 25.21
C ILE A 102 9.66 -4.79 26.05
N ARG A 103 8.52 -5.31 26.51
CA ARG A 103 8.44 -6.56 27.28
C ARG A 103 9.01 -7.75 26.50
N LEU A 104 8.72 -7.85 25.20
CA LEU A 104 9.21 -8.92 24.34
C LEU A 104 10.72 -8.79 24.05
N LEU A 105 11.23 -7.57 23.92
CA LEU A 105 12.66 -7.28 23.75
C LEU A 105 13.46 -7.43 25.06
N GLY A 106 12.77 -7.46 26.22
CA GLY A 106 13.38 -7.59 27.55
C GLY A 106 14.16 -6.34 27.95
N ASP A 107 15.35 -6.52 28.53
CA ASP A 107 16.23 -5.40 28.94
C ASP A 107 16.97 -4.75 27.76
N CYS A 108 16.73 -5.21 26.53
CA CYS A 108 17.35 -4.69 25.32
C CYS A 108 16.41 -3.75 24.56
N LYS A 109 17.02 -2.79 23.85
CA LYS A 109 16.33 -1.95 22.87
C LYS A 109 16.59 -2.47 21.44
N ALA A 110 15.70 -2.11 20.52
CA ALA A 110 15.82 -2.46 19.11
C ALA A 110 16.98 -1.71 18.45
N GLU A 111 17.66 -2.38 17.53
CA GLU A 111 18.76 -1.82 16.74
C GLU A 111 18.26 -1.30 15.40
N ILE A 112 17.15 -1.88 14.92
CA ILE A 112 16.43 -1.42 13.75
C ILE A 112 14.92 -1.47 14.01
N VAL A 113 14.23 -0.44 13.55
CA VAL A 113 12.77 -0.40 13.40
C VAL A 113 12.47 -0.21 11.91
N VAL A 114 11.64 -1.07 11.33
CA VAL A 114 11.22 -0.99 9.93
C VAL A 114 9.69 -0.86 9.83
N CYS A 115 9.18 -0.17 8.81
CA CYS A 115 7.74 0.02 8.60
C CYS A 115 7.39 0.13 7.10
N ASP A 116 6.80 -0.91 6.50
CA ASP A 116 6.26 -0.89 5.12
C ASP A 116 4.76 -0.56 5.08
N GLY A 117 4.19 -0.09 6.20
CA GLY A 117 2.78 0.23 6.32
C GLY A 117 2.30 1.29 5.35
N ALA A 118 1.10 1.10 4.81
CA ALA A 118 0.36 2.11 4.06
C ALA A 118 -1.13 2.05 4.41
N PRO A 119 -1.83 3.20 4.47
CA PRO A 119 -3.28 3.21 4.61
C PRO A 119 -3.94 2.65 3.35
N ASP A 120 -5.22 2.32 3.46
CA ASP A 120 -6.04 2.02 2.29
C ASP A 120 -6.06 3.25 1.36
N VAL A 121 -5.61 3.04 0.12
CA VAL A 121 -5.51 4.12 -0.87
C VAL A 121 -6.91 4.50 -1.32
N THR A 122 -7.29 5.74 -1.06
CA THR A 122 -8.62 6.29 -1.40
C THR A 122 -8.70 6.75 -2.85
N GLY A 123 -7.56 6.95 -3.50
CA GLY A 123 -7.45 7.57 -4.83
C GLY A 123 -7.42 9.10 -4.77
N LEU A 124 -7.66 9.69 -3.60
CA LEU A 124 -7.48 11.11 -3.34
C LEU A 124 -6.04 11.35 -2.87
N HIS A 125 -5.13 11.58 -3.81
CA HIS A 125 -3.69 11.64 -3.54
C HIS A 125 -3.27 12.52 -2.37
N HIS A 126 -3.92 13.67 -2.17
CA HIS A 126 -3.63 14.56 -1.03
C HIS A 126 -4.02 13.95 0.33
N LEU A 127 -5.15 13.23 0.37
CA LEU A 127 -5.57 12.54 1.58
C LEU A 127 -4.67 11.33 1.84
N ASP A 128 -4.36 10.55 0.80
CA ASP A 128 -3.50 9.37 0.91
C ASP A 128 -2.09 9.75 1.40
N GLU A 129 -1.54 10.86 0.89
CA GLU A 129 -0.26 11.43 1.34
C GLU A 129 -0.32 11.85 2.82
N TYR A 130 -1.37 12.56 3.23
CA TYR A 130 -1.54 12.98 4.61
C TYR A 130 -1.65 11.78 5.56
N LEU A 131 -2.46 10.78 5.21
CA LEU A 131 -2.62 9.55 6.00
C LEU A 131 -1.31 8.76 6.10
N GLN A 132 -0.55 8.66 5.00
CA GLN A 132 0.77 8.04 5.01
C GLN A 132 1.74 8.79 5.94
N ALA A 133 1.73 10.12 5.91
CA ALA A 133 2.56 10.93 6.80
C ALA A 133 2.20 10.72 8.28
N GLN A 134 0.90 10.67 8.61
CA GLN A 134 0.44 10.37 9.98
C GLN A 134 0.87 8.96 10.45
N LEU A 135 0.81 7.98 9.55
CA LEU A 135 1.28 6.62 9.85
C LEU A 135 2.79 6.60 10.11
N LEU A 136 3.58 7.31 9.30
CA LEU A 136 5.03 7.43 9.50
C LEU A 136 5.35 8.13 10.83
N LEU A 137 4.65 9.20 11.18
CA LEU A 137 4.84 9.90 12.47
C LEU A 137 4.49 8.99 13.66
N SER A 138 3.45 8.18 13.53
CA SER A 138 3.08 7.19 14.54
C SER A 138 4.17 6.12 14.69
N ALA A 139 4.71 5.63 13.57
CA ALA A 139 5.83 4.69 13.56
C ALA A 139 7.12 5.30 14.14
N LEU A 140 7.40 6.57 13.86
CA LEU A 140 8.51 7.32 14.44
C LEU A 140 8.34 7.45 15.95
N ASN A 141 7.13 7.78 16.43
CA ASN A 141 6.86 7.95 17.86
C ASN A 141 7.15 6.66 18.64
N ILE A 142 6.63 5.52 18.19
CA ILE A 142 6.94 4.24 18.84
C ILE A 142 8.42 3.88 18.69
N ALA A 143 9.07 4.22 17.57
CA ALA A 143 10.51 4.05 17.39
C ALA A 143 11.32 4.81 18.46
N THR A 144 10.90 6.02 18.86
CA THR A 144 11.57 6.77 19.94
C THR A 144 11.56 6.04 21.29
N CYS A 145 10.57 5.17 21.51
CA CYS A 145 10.44 4.39 22.74
C CYS A 145 11.31 3.13 22.72
N VAL A 146 11.47 2.50 21.55
CA VAL A 146 12.03 1.15 21.42
C VAL A 146 13.45 1.12 20.83
N LEU A 147 13.88 2.12 20.07
CA LEU A 147 15.22 2.17 19.47
C LEU A 147 16.31 2.47 20.50
N LYS A 148 17.46 1.81 20.35
CA LYS A 148 18.69 2.15 21.07
C LYS A 148 19.37 3.36 20.44
N PRO A 149 20.17 4.14 21.18
CA PRO A 149 21.09 5.11 20.60
C PRO A 149 21.97 4.45 19.52
N GLY A 150 22.11 5.11 18.37
CA GLY A 150 22.79 4.57 17.20
C GLY A 150 21.93 3.67 16.30
N GLY A 151 20.66 3.43 16.66
CA GLY A 151 19.74 2.60 15.89
C GLY A 151 19.34 3.17 14.53
N VAL A 152 18.69 2.33 13.74
CA VAL A 152 18.23 2.64 12.37
C VAL A 152 16.70 2.59 12.30
N PHE A 153 16.11 3.52 11.56
CA PHE A 153 14.70 3.56 11.25
C PHE A 153 14.50 3.59 9.74
N VAL A 154 13.70 2.66 9.21
CA VAL A 154 13.32 2.62 7.79
C VAL A 154 11.81 2.62 7.68
N ALA A 155 11.22 3.59 6.98
CA ALA A 155 9.77 3.64 6.84
C ALA A 155 9.32 4.07 5.46
N LYS A 156 8.20 3.51 5.01
CA LYS A 156 7.52 3.95 3.79
C LYS A 156 6.98 5.36 3.95
N MET A 157 7.15 6.16 2.91
CA MET A 157 6.56 7.48 2.76
C MET A 157 5.98 7.67 1.36
N PHE A 158 5.05 8.59 1.22
CA PHE A 158 4.63 9.10 -0.07
C PHE A 158 5.28 10.45 -0.30
N ARG A 159 6.15 10.52 -1.31
CA ARG A 159 6.88 11.72 -1.66
C ARG A 159 6.07 12.53 -2.67
N SER A 160 5.56 13.69 -2.26
CA SER A 160 5.00 14.69 -3.16
C SER A 160 5.94 15.88 -3.33
N SER A 161 5.61 16.77 -4.26
CA SER A 161 6.33 18.01 -4.50
C SER A 161 5.89 19.17 -3.58
N LYS A 162 5.17 18.91 -2.49
CA LYS A 162 4.57 19.93 -1.62
C LYS A 162 5.25 20.01 -0.25
N ALA A 163 5.12 21.18 0.39
CA ALA A 163 5.73 21.56 1.67
C ALA A 163 5.47 20.60 2.87
N GLY A 164 4.46 19.72 2.80
CA GLY A 164 4.17 18.77 3.87
C GLY A 164 5.28 17.75 4.11
N VAL A 165 6.06 17.42 3.07
CA VAL A 165 7.17 16.47 3.16
C VAL A 165 8.36 17.09 3.91
N ASP A 166 8.61 18.39 3.78
CA ASP A 166 9.74 19.06 4.42
C ASP A 166 9.59 19.09 5.94
N THR A 167 8.35 19.28 6.43
CA THR A 167 8.05 19.18 7.87
C THR A 167 8.33 17.77 8.40
N LEU A 168 8.02 16.74 7.62
CA LEU A 168 8.27 15.35 7.99
C LEU A 168 9.77 15.07 8.09
N TYR A 169 10.56 15.56 7.12
CA TYR A 169 12.01 15.48 7.17
C TYR A 169 12.59 16.19 8.38
N GLY A 170 12.13 17.42 8.67
CA GLY A 170 12.53 18.16 9.86
C GLY A 170 12.30 17.36 11.14
N LYS A 171 11.12 16.74 11.29
CA LYS A 171 10.80 15.90 12.45
C LYS A 171 11.68 14.66 12.56
N VAL A 172 11.97 13.97 11.47
CA VAL A 172 12.86 12.78 11.51
C VAL A 172 14.30 13.20 11.82
N SER A 173 14.80 14.27 11.20
CA SER A 173 16.15 14.78 11.42
C SER A 173 16.40 15.30 12.84
N MET A 174 15.36 15.55 13.65
CA MET A 174 15.52 15.83 15.08
C MET A 174 16.03 14.62 15.87
N PHE A 175 15.79 13.40 15.38
CA PHE A 175 16.08 12.16 16.10
C PHE A 175 17.20 11.32 15.46
N PHE A 176 17.72 11.72 14.31
CA PHE A 176 18.69 10.92 13.54
C PHE A 176 19.75 11.83 12.91
N GLU A 177 21.01 11.39 12.95
CA GLU A 177 22.12 12.16 12.36
C GLU A 177 22.11 12.12 10.83
N ASN A 178 21.75 10.97 10.24
CA ASN A 178 21.76 10.80 8.79
C ASN A 178 20.38 10.38 8.32
N VAL A 179 19.73 11.22 7.54
CA VAL A 179 18.41 10.96 6.95
C VAL A 179 18.54 11.03 5.45
N GLU A 180 18.11 9.97 4.77
CA GLU A 180 18.13 9.84 3.31
C GLU A 180 16.79 9.27 2.83
N VAL A 181 16.42 9.56 1.58
CA VAL A 181 15.24 8.99 0.93
C VAL A 181 15.69 7.99 -0.11
N ALA A 182 15.30 6.74 0.07
CA ALA A 182 15.59 5.62 -0.78
C ALA A 182 14.42 5.31 -1.73
N LYS A 183 14.74 5.02 -3.00
CA LYS A 183 13.80 4.49 -3.99
C LYS A 183 14.32 3.17 -4.55
N PRO A 184 13.88 2.03 -3.99
CA PRO A 184 14.27 0.72 -4.51
C PRO A 184 13.63 0.46 -5.88
N ARG A 185 14.35 -0.19 -6.80
CA ARG A 185 13.84 -0.56 -8.14
C ARG A 185 12.65 -1.50 -8.13
N SER A 186 12.50 -2.27 -7.05
CA SER A 186 11.32 -3.09 -6.81
C SER A 186 10.05 -2.28 -6.48
N SER A 187 10.19 -0.98 -6.21
CA SER A 187 9.10 -0.01 -6.18
C SER A 187 8.95 0.64 -7.55
N ARG A 188 7.71 0.68 -8.08
CA ARG A 188 7.38 1.26 -9.40
C ARG A 188 7.80 2.73 -9.46
N ALA A 189 8.46 3.17 -10.52
CA ALA A 189 8.85 4.57 -10.71
C ALA A 189 7.63 5.47 -10.88
N SER A 190 6.53 4.95 -11.41
CA SER A 190 5.25 5.67 -11.47
C SER A 190 4.57 5.85 -10.09
N SER A 191 5.07 5.17 -9.05
CA SER A 191 4.54 5.32 -7.69
C SER A 191 5.30 6.42 -6.93
N ILE A 192 4.53 7.24 -6.22
CA ILE A 192 5.05 8.23 -5.25
C ILE A 192 5.65 7.60 -3.98
N GLU A 193 5.59 6.27 -3.86
CA GLU A 193 6.22 5.51 -2.78
C GLU A 193 7.75 5.70 -2.79
N SER A 194 8.29 6.11 -1.66
CA SER A 194 9.71 6.12 -1.34
C SER A 194 9.89 5.64 0.10
N PHE A 195 11.13 5.49 0.55
CA PHE A 195 11.45 5.03 1.89
C PHE A 195 12.39 6.02 2.57
N ILE A 196 12.07 6.48 3.76
CA ILE A 196 13.03 7.18 4.59
C ILE A 196 13.98 6.16 5.22
N VAL A 197 15.28 6.42 5.15
CA VAL A 197 16.33 5.63 5.79
C VAL A 197 17.05 6.58 6.73
N ALA A 198 16.75 6.45 8.02
CA ALA A 198 17.28 7.31 9.07
C ALA A 198 18.23 6.50 9.97
N ARG A 199 19.47 6.95 10.12
CA ARG A 199 20.56 6.25 10.80
C ARG A 199 21.13 7.08 11.93
N ASN A 200 21.73 6.38 12.89
CA ASN A 200 22.28 6.94 14.11
C ASN A 200 21.23 7.67 14.97
N PHE A 201 20.25 6.92 15.48
CA PHE A 201 19.21 7.42 16.37
C PHE A 201 19.79 8.10 17.62
N GLN A 202 19.32 9.30 17.93
CA GLN A 202 19.67 10.06 19.13
C GLN A 202 18.41 10.72 19.70
N LEU A 203 18.19 10.56 21.00
CA LEU A 203 17.14 11.28 21.69
C LEU A 203 17.63 12.69 22.02
N PRO A 204 16.90 13.75 21.63
CA PRO A 204 17.20 15.10 22.09
C PRO A 204 17.19 15.17 23.63
N PRO A 205 18.08 15.96 24.27
CA PRO A 205 18.19 16.01 25.73
C PRO A 205 16.89 16.35 26.46
N ASP A 206 16.05 17.20 25.88
CA ASP A 206 14.79 17.66 26.48
C ASP A 206 13.57 16.82 26.03
N TYR A 207 13.78 15.77 25.26
CA TYR A 207 12.69 14.93 24.75
C TYR A 207 12.51 13.67 25.61
N THR A 208 11.30 13.51 26.15
CA THR A 208 10.88 12.28 26.81
C THR A 208 9.93 11.51 25.88
N PRO A 209 10.27 10.28 25.44
CA PRO A 209 9.38 9.45 24.63
C PRO A 209 8.02 9.25 25.30
N ARG A 210 6.93 9.52 24.57
CA ARG A 210 5.54 9.36 25.04
C ARG A 210 4.67 8.80 23.92
N VAL A 211 4.14 7.61 24.13
CA VAL A 211 3.22 6.98 23.18
C VAL A 211 1.85 7.65 23.29
N GLY A 212 1.22 7.98 22.15
CA GLY A 212 -0.10 8.60 22.09
C GLY A 212 -0.13 10.11 21.79
N ASP A 213 1.02 10.77 21.69
CA ASP A 213 1.14 12.10 21.08
C ASP A 213 1.71 11.98 19.65
N PRO A 214 0.86 11.93 18.61
CA PRO A 214 1.33 11.79 17.23
C PRO A 214 2.05 13.04 16.72
N ASN A 215 1.88 14.19 17.39
CA ASN A 215 2.47 15.44 16.93
C ASN A 215 3.95 15.56 17.29
N LEU A 216 4.46 14.71 18.19
CA LEU A 216 5.82 14.79 18.73
C LEU A 216 6.07 16.22 19.27
N HIS A 217 5.17 16.72 20.12
CA HIS A 217 5.23 18.10 20.59
C HIS A 217 6.55 18.39 21.31
N PHE A 218 7.36 19.25 20.69
CA PHE A 218 8.55 19.84 21.31
C PHE A 218 8.15 21.11 22.05
N SER A 219 8.72 21.34 23.23
CA SER A 219 8.67 22.66 23.88
C SER A 219 9.46 23.63 23.00
N VAL A 220 8.77 24.50 22.28
CA VAL A 220 9.36 25.38 21.25
C VAL A 220 10.27 26.42 21.89
N THR A 221 11.58 26.16 21.87
CA THR A 221 12.65 27.18 21.86
C THR A 221 13.65 26.95 20.73
N ALA A 222 13.42 25.97 19.85
CA ALA A 222 14.22 25.76 18.65
C ALA A 222 13.62 26.55 17.48
N THR A 223 14.49 27.33 16.83
CA THR A 223 14.20 28.38 15.87
C THR A 223 13.48 27.91 14.61
N SER A 224 12.80 28.87 13.98
CA SER A 224 12.09 28.85 12.70
C SER A 224 12.95 28.52 11.46
N ASP A 225 14.05 27.78 11.60
CA ASP A 225 14.99 27.48 10.52
C ASP A 225 14.76 26.09 9.87
N SER A 226 13.77 25.32 10.33
CA SER A 226 13.58 23.91 9.94
C SER A 226 12.78 23.69 8.64
N GLU A 227 12.35 24.75 7.94
CA GLU A 227 11.44 24.61 6.80
C GLU A 227 12.14 24.24 5.47
N ASN A 228 13.46 24.12 5.41
CA ASN A 228 14.18 23.78 4.17
C ASN A 228 15.28 22.72 4.37
N VAL A 229 14.93 21.58 4.97
CA VAL A 229 15.86 20.44 5.08
C VAL A 229 15.91 19.68 3.76
N ILE A 230 17.01 19.84 3.00
CA ILE A 230 17.25 19.05 1.79
C ILE A 230 17.76 17.66 2.20
N ILE A 231 16.91 16.65 2.02
CA ILE A 231 17.27 15.26 2.26
C ILE A 231 17.80 14.61 0.97
N PRO A 232 18.98 13.96 0.98
CA PRO A 232 19.50 13.25 -0.18
C PRO A 232 18.55 12.17 -0.67
N PHE A 233 18.45 12.03 -1.99
CA PHE A 233 17.66 10.99 -2.65
C PHE A 233 18.58 9.95 -3.28
N VAL A 234 18.36 8.68 -2.96
CA VAL A 234 19.20 7.54 -3.36
C VAL A 234 18.33 6.50 -4.05
N THR A 235 18.72 6.08 -5.26
CA THR A 235 18.11 4.92 -5.91
C THR A 235 18.78 3.65 -5.41
N CYS A 236 18.00 2.57 -5.17
CA CYS A 236 18.54 1.32 -4.64
C CYS A 236 18.27 0.14 -5.58
N GLY A 237 19.19 -0.82 -5.59
CA GLY A 237 19.13 -1.99 -6.46
C GLY A 237 20.05 -1.86 -7.68
N ASP A 238 20.22 -2.99 -8.37
CA ASP A 238 21.16 -3.11 -9.48
C ASP A 238 20.71 -2.32 -10.72
N LEU A 239 21.66 -1.65 -11.39
CA LEU A 239 21.42 -0.94 -12.65
C LEU A 239 21.06 -1.91 -13.78
N ASP A 240 21.66 -3.10 -13.77
CA ASP A 240 21.41 -4.17 -14.74
C ASP A 240 20.26 -5.11 -14.32
N GLY A 241 19.67 -4.84 -13.15
CA GLY A 241 18.58 -5.63 -12.58
C GLY A 241 17.21 -5.36 -13.21
N TYR A 242 16.22 -6.11 -12.74
CA TYR A 242 14.84 -5.94 -13.18
C TYR A 242 14.27 -4.56 -12.83
N ASP A 243 13.52 -4.00 -13.77
CA ASP A 243 12.77 -2.77 -13.62
C ASP A 243 11.33 -3.08 -13.18
N GLY A 244 10.88 -2.44 -12.09
CA GLY A 244 9.57 -2.67 -11.51
C GLY A 244 8.38 -2.23 -12.36
N ASP A 245 8.60 -1.38 -13.37
CA ASP A 245 7.62 -0.92 -14.35
C ASP A 245 7.67 -1.71 -15.66
N THR A 246 8.77 -2.41 -15.93
CA THR A 246 8.93 -3.19 -17.14
C THR A 246 8.20 -4.53 -17.06
N THR A 247 7.63 -4.93 -18.19
CA THR A 247 6.97 -6.22 -18.38
C THR A 247 7.92 -7.17 -19.09
N TYR A 248 8.19 -8.32 -18.48
CA TYR A 248 9.11 -9.32 -19.02
C TYR A 248 8.36 -10.55 -19.53
N SER A 249 8.81 -11.10 -20.66
CA SER A 249 8.27 -12.35 -21.21
C SER A 249 8.44 -13.50 -20.22
N LEU A 250 7.47 -14.41 -20.20
CA LEU A 250 7.57 -15.64 -19.40
C LEU A 250 8.44 -16.67 -20.14
N PRO A 251 9.32 -17.39 -19.44
CA PRO A 251 9.99 -18.56 -19.99
C PRO A 251 8.98 -19.61 -20.48
N GLU A 252 9.31 -20.38 -21.52
CA GLU A 252 8.41 -21.41 -22.09
C GLU A 252 7.98 -22.46 -21.06
N ASN A 253 8.83 -22.75 -20.07
CA ASN A 253 8.59 -23.71 -18.99
C ASN A 253 8.04 -23.07 -17.70
N TYR A 254 7.53 -21.83 -17.75
CA TYR A 254 7.03 -21.14 -16.56
C TYR A 254 5.85 -21.90 -15.91
N GLN A 255 6.02 -22.26 -14.64
CA GLN A 255 4.96 -22.82 -13.80
C GLN A 255 4.49 -21.79 -12.80
N TYR A 256 3.20 -21.50 -12.83
CA TYR A 256 2.58 -20.61 -11.85
C TYR A 256 2.65 -21.22 -10.45
N ARG A 257 3.06 -20.40 -9.47
CA ARG A 257 3.05 -20.75 -8.05
C ARG A 257 2.01 -19.93 -7.30
N ASP A 258 1.36 -20.57 -6.34
CA ASP A 258 0.44 -19.88 -5.43
C ASP A 258 1.20 -18.97 -4.44
N PRO A 259 0.54 -17.92 -3.92
CA PRO A 259 1.12 -17.11 -2.85
C PRO A 259 1.52 -17.97 -1.65
N VAL A 260 2.71 -17.71 -1.11
CA VAL A 260 3.28 -18.45 0.03
C VAL A 260 2.36 -18.43 1.25
N GLN A 261 1.74 -17.27 1.49
CA GLN A 261 0.72 -17.12 2.52
C GLN A 261 -0.31 -16.11 2.03
N SER A 262 -1.58 -16.52 2.01
CA SER A 262 -2.68 -15.56 1.83
C SER A 262 -2.91 -14.78 3.13
N PRO A 263 -3.34 -13.50 3.07
CA PRO A 263 -3.76 -12.76 4.26
C PRO A 263 -4.77 -13.58 5.07
N ILE A 264 -4.63 -13.60 6.40
CA ILE A 264 -5.55 -14.32 7.30
C ILE A 264 -6.95 -13.69 7.22
N THR A 265 -6.98 -12.36 7.31
CA THR A 265 -8.18 -11.55 7.13
C THR A 265 -7.91 -10.58 5.98
N PRO A 266 -8.11 -10.98 4.72
CA PRO A 266 -7.91 -10.05 3.63
C PRO A 266 -8.92 -8.89 3.75
N PRO A 267 -8.55 -7.64 3.42
CA PRO A 267 -9.47 -6.50 3.45
C PRO A 267 -10.75 -6.74 2.64
N TYR A 268 -10.64 -7.56 1.59
CA TYR A 268 -11.75 -7.95 0.71
C TYR A 268 -12.63 -9.10 1.25
N GLN A 269 -12.33 -9.68 2.42
CA GLN A 269 -13.07 -10.83 2.95
C GLN A 269 -14.54 -10.50 3.21
N GLU A 270 -14.82 -9.31 3.72
CA GLU A 270 -16.18 -8.84 4.00
C GLU A 270 -16.95 -8.60 2.68
N ALA A 271 -16.29 -8.04 1.67
CA ALA A 271 -16.85 -7.91 0.33
C ALA A 271 -17.17 -9.28 -0.29
N ILE A 272 -16.28 -10.27 -0.14
CA ILE A 272 -16.54 -11.65 -0.59
C ILE A 272 -17.70 -12.29 0.20
N ARG A 273 -17.80 -12.05 1.52
CA ARG A 273 -18.90 -12.56 2.35
C ARG A 273 -20.24 -11.98 1.88
N ARG A 274 -20.30 -10.67 1.64
CA ARG A 274 -21.47 -9.99 1.06
C ARG A 274 -21.83 -10.56 -0.32
N LYS A 275 -20.84 -10.81 -1.17
CA LYS A 275 -21.02 -11.46 -2.49
C LYS A 275 -21.53 -12.91 -2.39
N LYS A 276 -21.08 -13.68 -1.39
CA LYS A 276 -21.57 -15.06 -1.16
C LYS A 276 -22.99 -15.09 -0.61
N ALA A 277 -23.36 -14.14 0.26
CA ALA A 277 -24.73 -13.99 0.75
C ALA A 277 -25.71 -13.59 -0.38
N ALA A 278 -25.25 -12.77 -1.33
CA ALA A 278 -26.02 -12.43 -2.54
C ALA A 278 -26.20 -13.63 -3.49
N LYS A 279 -25.19 -14.50 -3.63
CA LYS A 279 -25.22 -15.66 -4.55
C LYS A 279 -26.10 -16.83 -4.10
N THR A 280 -26.44 -16.96 -2.83
CA THR A 280 -27.37 -18.00 -2.34
C THR A 280 -28.83 -17.75 -2.75
N GLY A 281 -29.11 -16.67 -3.48
CA GLY A 281 -30.47 -16.27 -3.87
C GLY A 281 -30.99 -16.74 -5.24
N THR A 282 -30.18 -17.25 -6.18
CA THR A 282 -30.72 -17.49 -7.53
C THR A 282 -29.89 -18.44 -8.40
N SER A 283 -30.55 -19.48 -8.93
CA SER A 283 -30.01 -20.50 -9.84
C SER A 283 -30.55 -20.35 -11.27
N GLY A 284 -29.65 -20.31 -12.27
CA GLY A 284 -29.72 -20.94 -13.61
C GLY A 284 -30.78 -20.53 -14.66
N GLY A 285 -30.33 -20.28 -15.91
CA GLY A 285 -31.19 -20.37 -17.12
C GLY A 285 -30.76 -19.50 -18.33
N VAL A 286 -30.82 -20.06 -19.54
CA VAL A 286 -30.32 -19.53 -20.84
C VAL A 286 -31.30 -18.52 -21.48
N ALA A 287 -30.78 -17.69 -22.40
CA ALA A 287 -31.37 -16.48 -23.00
C ALA A 287 -32.74 -16.64 -23.70
N GLU A 288 -33.71 -15.82 -23.28
CA GLU A 288 -34.43 -14.79 -24.06
C GLU A 288 -35.37 -14.02 -23.11
N ASP A 289 -35.51 -12.71 -23.33
CA ASP A 289 -36.20 -11.71 -22.49
C ASP A 289 -35.67 -11.56 -21.04
N ARG A 290 -34.44 -11.03 -20.93
CA ARG A 290 -33.85 -10.76 -19.62
C ARG A 290 -34.55 -9.56 -18.98
N PRO A 291 -34.96 -9.65 -17.70
CA PRO A 291 -35.64 -8.56 -17.01
C PRO A 291 -34.78 -7.32 -17.01
N LYS A 292 -35.37 -6.14 -17.24
CA LYS A 292 -34.64 -4.88 -17.10
C LYS A 292 -34.27 -4.65 -15.64
N ILE A 293 -33.07 -4.15 -15.41
CA ILE A 293 -32.57 -3.74 -14.11
C ILE A 293 -32.35 -2.23 -14.11
N LYS A 294 -32.60 -1.59 -12.97
CA LYS A 294 -32.34 -0.18 -12.75
C LYS A 294 -30.95 -0.03 -12.16
N ILE A 295 -30.14 0.87 -12.72
CA ILE A 295 -28.84 1.24 -12.19
C ILE A 295 -28.71 2.75 -12.16
N THR A 296 -27.85 3.25 -11.27
CA THR A 296 -27.48 4.67 -11.22
C THR A 296 -26.04 4.82 -11.68
N VAL A 297 -25.79 5.71 -12.64
CA VAL A 297 -24.46 5.93 -13.18
C VAL A 297 -24.02 7.35 -12.87
N LEU A 298 -22.83 7.49 -12.30
CA LEU A 298 -22.26 8.77 -11.90
C LEU A 298 -20.97 9.05 -12.65
N PHE A 299 -20.75 10.32 -12.99
CA PHE A 299 -19.56 10.81 -13.66
C PHE A 299 -18.97 11.96 -12.86
N GLY A 300 -17.66 11.90 -12.60
CA GLY A 300 -16.92 12.92 -11.86
C GLY A 300 -15.49 13.11 -12.35
N GLY A 301 -14.78 14.09 -11.80
CA GLY A 301 -13.39 14.37 -12.17
C GLY A 301 -13.21 14.86 -13.61
N GLY A 302 -14.25 15.47 -14.20
CA GLY A 302 -14.27 15.92 -15.59
C GLY A 302 -14.86 14.89 -16.56
N ALA A 303 -15.11 13.66 -16.12
CA ALA A 303 -15.75 12.63 -16.95
C ALA A 303 -17.19 13.01 -17.33
N GLU A 304 -17.85 13.89 -16.57
CA GLU A 304 -19.20 14.37 -16.90
C GLU A 304 -19.27 15.07 -18.26
N ILE A 305 -18.17 15.66 -18.74
CA ILE A 305 -18.11 16.35 -20.04
C ILE A 305 -18.39 15.38 -21.18
N LEU A 306 -17.91 14.13 -21.08
CA LEU A 306 -18.06 13.10 -22.10
C LEU A 306 -19.53 12.68 -22.29
N VAL A 307 -20.37 12.90 -21.29
CA VAL A 307 -21.81 12.60 -21.31
C VAL A 307 -22.69 13.85 -21.32
N GLY A 308 -22.11 15.00 -21.71
CA GLY A 308 -22.85 16.27 -21.87
C GLY A 308 -23.12 17.01 -20.55
N GLY A 309 -22.21 16.92 -19.59
CA GLY A 309 -22.24 17.64 -18.31
C GLY A 309 -23.12 17.00 -17.23
N VAL A 310 -23.69 15.82 -17.49
CA VAL A 310 -24.57 15.12 -16.55
C VAL A 310 -23.73 14.33 -15.54
N ARG A 311 -23.88 14.63 -14.25
CA ARG A 311 -23.13 13.98 -13.17
C ARG A 311 -23.74 12.69 -12.66
N GLU A 312 -25.05 12.54 -12.79
CA GLU A 312 -25.78 11.38 -12.30
C GLU A 312 -26.94 11.08 -13.24
N LYS A 313 -27.13 9.79 -13.55
CA LYS A 313 -28.19 9.33 -14.44
C LYS A 313 -28.69 7.97 -14.01
N GLU A 314 -29.99 7.86 -13.80
CA GLU A 314 -30.66 6.57 -13.64
C GLU A 314 -30.96 5.96 -15.00
N LEU A 315 -30.71 4.65 -15.13
CA LEU A 315 -30.84 3.91 -16.38
C LEU A 315 -31.57 2.59 -16.14
N GLU A 316 -32.40 2.20 -17.11
CA GLU A 316 -32.90 0.83 -17.20
C GLU A 316 -32.10 0.09 -18.27
N VAL A 317 -31.31 -0.89 -17.83
CA VAL A 317 -30.45 -1.72 -18.69
C VAL A 317 -30.91 -3.17 -18.67
N THR A 318 -30.43 -3.98 -19.61
CA THR A 318 -30.80 -5.40 -19.68
C THR A 318 -30.17 -6.16 -18.52
N GLY A 319 -30.97 -6.95 -17.79
CA GLY A 319 -30.48 -7.75 -16.67
C GLY A 319 -29.46 -8.80 -17.10
N GLY A 320 -28.53 -9.11 -16.19
CA GLY A 320 -27.46 -10.08 -16.45
C GLY A 320 -26.41 -9.59 -17.44
N TRP A 321 -26.38 -8.30 -17.77
CA TRP A 321 -25.24 -7.69 -18.44
C TRP A 321 -24.00 -7.77 -17.57
N LYS A 322 -22.88 -8.06 -18.22
CA LYS A 322 -21.59 -7.78 -17.64
C LYS A 322 -21.26 -6.30 -17.78
N MET A 323 -20.30 -5.84 -16.99
CA MET A 323 -19.77 -4.49 -17.11
C MET A 323 -19.21 -4.24 -18.52
N SER A 324 -18.61 -5.24 -19.18
CA SER A 324 -18.22 -5.16 -20.59
C SER A 324 -19.37 -4.79 -21.53
N ASP A 325 -20.52 -5.45 -21.35
CA ASP A 325 -21.71 -5.21 -22.18
C ASP A 325 -22.24 -3.79 -21.95
N PHE A 326 -22.22 -3.35 -20.70
CA PHE A 326 -22.61 -2.00 -20.32
C PHE A 326 -21.65 -0.92 -20.83
N LEU A 327 -20.34 -1.16 -20.82
CA LEU A 327 -19.35 -0.23 -21.38
C LEU A 327 -19.56 -0.05 -22.90
N THR A 328 -19.77 -1.15 -23.63
CA THR A 328 -20.10 -1.09 -25.06
C THR A 328 -21.40 -0.31 -25.28
N TRP A 329 -22.45 -0.62 -24.52
CA TRP A 329 -23.71 0.11 -24.63
C TRP A 329 -23.55 1.61 -24.29
N MET A 330 -22.77 1.95 -23.27
CA MET A 330 -22.50 3.33 -22.87
C MET A 330 -21.77 4.09 -23.98
N GLN A 331 -20.82 3.44 -24.67
CA GLN A 331 -20.13 4.01 -25.82
C GLN A 331 -21.10 4.39 -26.95
N ASP A 332 -22.10 3.55 -27.21
CA ASP A 332 -23.06 3.75 -28.29
C ASP A 332 -24.22 4.71 -27.92
N ASN A 333 -24.55 4.85 -26.62
CA ASN A 333 -25.81 5.48 -26.19
C ASN A 333 -25.64 6.67 -25.23
N LEU A 334 -24.52 6.78 -24.52
CA LEU A 334 -24.32 7.81 -23.49
C LEU A 334 -23.18 8.77 -23.80
N ILE A 335 -22.06 8.26 -24.30
CA ILE A 335 -20.89 9.08 -24.59
C ILE A 335 -21.15 9.86 -25.88
N LYS A 336 -21.11 11.20 -25.79
CA LYS A 336 -21.41 12.09 -26.92
C LYS A 336 -20.16 12.47 -27.70
N GLU A 337 -19.02 12.53 -27.03
CA GLU A 337 -17.76 12.99 -27.61
C GLU A 337 -16.59 12.14 -27.10
N ARG A 338 -15.67 11.83 -28.01
CA ARG A 338 -14.36 11.23 -27.71
C ARG A 338 -14.41 10.01 -26.76
N PRO A 339 -15.10 8.91 -27.15
CA PRO A 339 -15.22 7.71 -26.31
C PRO A 339 -13.87 7.08 -25.93
N GLU A 340 -12.82 7.31 -26.72
CA GLU A 340 -11.45 6.87 -26.43
C GLU A 340 -10.85 7.50 -25.15
N LEU A 341 -11.47 8.56 -24.62
CA LEU A 341 -11.08 9.17 -23.35
C LEU A 341 -11.60 8.43 -22.12
N LEU A 342 -12.67 7.64 -22.25
CA LEU A 342 -13.24 6.85 -21.16
C LEU A 342 -13.00 5.35 -21.35
N ILE A 343 -13.10 4.85 -22.58
CA ILE A 343 -13.02 3.42 -22.91
C ILE A 343 -11.87 3.21 -23.90
N LYS A 344 -11.04 2.19 -23.65
CA LYS A 344 -9.94 1.80 -24.52
C LYS A 344 -9.83 0.27 -24.56
N ASP A 345 -9.79 -0.30 -25.77
CA ASP A 345 -9.62 -1.73 -26.01
C ASP A 345 -10.66 -2.62 -25.29
N GLY A 346 -11.90 -2.14 -25.16
CA GLY A 346 -13.00 -2.85 -24.48
C GLY A 346 -12.95 -2.79 -22.94
N ASP A 347 -12.02 -2.01 -22.38
CA ASP A 347 -11.86 -1.76 -20.95
C ASP A 347 -11.96 -0.25 -20.68
N VAL A 348 -11.99 0.16 -19.42
CA VAL A 348 -11.93 1.57 -19.04
C VAL A 348 -10.49 2.07 -19.11
N ARG A 349 -10.31 3.27 -19.66
CA ARG A 349 -9.00 3.88 -19.88
C ARG A 349 -8.24 4.02 -18.53
N PRO A 350 -6.94 3.69 -18.49
CA PRO A 350 -6.11 3.98 -17.32
C PRO A 350 -6.19 5.47 -16.94
N GLY A 351 -6.38 5.75 -15.65
CA GLY A 351 -6.62 7.11 -15.16
C GLY A 351 -8.10 7.49 -15.08
N ILE A 352 -9.00 6.53 -15.20
CA ILE A 352 -10.39 6.63 -14.76
C ILE A 352 -10.56 5.61 -13.62
N LEU A 353 -10.97 6.08 -12.44
CA LEU A 353 -11.39 5.23 -11.33
C LEU A 353 -12.84 4.80 -11.57
N VAL A 354 -13.13 3.51 -11.39
CA VAL A 354 -14.49 2.98 -11.50
C VAL A 354 -14.88 2.35 -10.19
N LEU A 355 -16.00 2.80 -9.63
CA LEU A 355 -16.57 2.25 -8.41
C LEU A 355 -17.92 1.63 -8.71
N ILE A 356 -18.23 0.47 -8.14
CA ILE A 356 -19.57 -0.11 -8.14
C ILE A 356 -20.01 -0.22 -6.69
N ASN A 357 -21.07 0.48 -6.32
CA ASN A 357 -21.55 0.60 -4.94
C ASN A 357 -20.46 1.08 -3.96
N ASP A 358 -19.72 2.11 -4.39
CA ASP A 358 -18.59 2.71 -3.67
C ASP A 358 -17.38 1.76 -3.44
N VAL A 359 -17.34 0.63 -4.15
CA VAL A 359 -16.22 -0.32 -4.13
C VAL A 359 -15.47 -0.26 -5.45
N ASP A 360 -14.14 -0.18 -5.39
CA ASP A 360 -13.29 -0.22 -6.59
C ASP A 360 -13.58 -1.50 -7.40
N TRP A 361 -13.97 -1.31 -8.67
CA TRP A 361 -14.31 -2.39 -9.58
C TRP A 361 -13.13 -3.35 -9.85
N GLU A 362 -11.89 -2.94 -9.55
CA GLU A 362 -10.71 -3.81 -9.59
C GLU A 362 -10.84 -5.00 -8.64
N LEU A 363 -11.65 -4.85 -7.60
CA LEU A 363 -12.01 -5.89 -6.63
C LEU A 363 -13.24 -6.71 -7.06
N LEU A 364 -13.96 -6.25 -8.09
CA LEU A 364 -15.26 -6.75 -8.51
C LEU A 364 -15.23 -7.45 -9.87
N ASP A 365 -14.10 -8.01 -10.28
CA ASP A 365 -13.94 -8.68 -11.58
C ASP A 365 -13.98 -7.72 -12.79
N LYS A 366 -13.90 -6.39 -12.56
CA LYS A 366 -13.81 -5.34 -13.60
C LYS A 366 -14.89 -5.51 -14.68
N VAL A 367 -14.46 -5.66 -15.94
CA VAL A 367 -15.32 -5.89 -17.11
C VAL A 367 -16.19 -7.14 -17.01
N ASP A 368 -15.81 -8.12 -16.19
CA ASP A 368 -16.57 -9.37 -15.97
C ASP A 368 -17.59 -9.29 -14.83
N TYR A 369 -17.72 -8.15 -14.14
CA TYR A 369 -18.74 -7.94 -13.11
C TYR A 369 -20.14 -8.07 -13.71
N ASN A 370 -21.05 -8.81 -13.07
CA ASN A 370 -22.45 -8.88 -13.49
C ASN A 370 -23.23 -7.76 -12.81
N LEU A 371 -23.84 -6.87 -13.59
CA LEU A 371 -24.65 -5.79 -13.08
C LEU A 371 -25.93 -6.32 -12.42
N GLU A 372 -26.22 -5.78 -11.24
CA GLU A 372 -27.38 -6.11 -10.43
C GLU A 372 -28.34 -4.91 -10.34
N ASN A 373 -29.61 -5.18 -10.05
CA ASN A 373 -30.61 -4.13 -9.90
C ASN A 373 -30.32 -3.29 -8.64
N GLY A 374 -30.22 -1.98 -8.81
CA GLY A 374 -29.86 -1.00 -7.79
C GLY A 374 -28.38 -0.64 -7.77
N ASP A 375 -27.56 -1.20 -8.66
CA ASP A 375 -26.13 -0.90 -8.69
C ASP A 375 -25.87 0.58 -9.00
N LYS A 376 -24.92 1.15 -8.26
CA LYS A 376 -24.40 2.50 -8.45
C LYS A 376 -23.00 2.43 -9.06
N VAL A 377 -22.88 2.74 -10.35
CA VAL A 377 -21.63 2.69 -11.11
C VAL A 377 -21.05 4.10 -11.26
N THR A 378 -19.90 4.39 -10.67
CA THR A 378 -19.27 5.70 -10.70
C THR A 378 -18.01 5.68 -11.55
N PHE A 379 -17.86 6.61 -12.49
CA PHE A 379 -16.66 6.85 -13.26
C PHE A 379 -16.04 8.20 -12.86
N ILE A 380 -14.82 8.18 -12.34
CA ILE A 380 -14.11 9.39 -11.92
C ILE A 380 -12.82 9.50 -12.74
N SER A 381 -12.73 10.52 -13.58
CA SER A 381 -11.47 10.82 -14.26
C SER A 381 -10.45 11.34 -13.25
N THR A 382 -9.31 10.66 -13.15
CA THR A 382 -8.15 11.09 -12.34
C THR A 382 -7.09 11.80 -13.19
N LEU A 383 -7.32 11.89 -14.51
CA LEU A 383 -6.39 12.50 -15.48
C LEU A 383 -6.51 14.03 -15.60
N HIS A 384 -7.36 14.69 -14.82
CA HIS A 384 -7.49 16.15 -14.84
C HIS A 384 -7.57 16.73 -13.43
N GLY A 385 -6.40 16.96 -12.83
CA GLY A 385 -6.12 18.24 -12.21
C GLY A 385 -5.32 19.06 -13.23
N GLY A 386 -5.95 20.10 -13.79
CA GLY A 386 -5.19 21.21 -14.37
C GLY A 386 -4.50 22.00 -13.26
#